data_AF-A0AAE3T6C3-F1
#
_entry.id   AF-A0AAE3T6C3-F1
#
_cell.length_a   1.000
_cell.length_b   1.000
_cell.length_c   1.000
_cell.angle_alpha   90.00
_cell.angle_beta   90.00
_cell.angle_gamma   90.00
#
_symmetry.space_group_name_H-M   'P 1'
#
loop_
_entity.id
_entity.type
_entity.pdbx_description
1 polymer ?
#
loop_
_entity_poly.entity_id
_entity_poly.type
_entity_poly.pdbx_seq_one_letter_code
_entity_poly.pdbx_strand_id
1 'polypeptide(L)'
;SGNATSLTAASLDNSSGRIEGNQLDIAATGDLVNRGGSIQQFGQADAGIKAGGTLDNTAGSIAVNGKNLTLAGQTIANDGGKVLHAGTGTLSATAQNALTNTNGGQLQTNGTLTAQVGALDNTRGTVSAQGDASVTTTGDLLNRHGAIYGQTSLTLTSRGQIDNAGGSAQTSGNLSTSAAGALSNAGGTLTANGAHSTATVSAASLDNTGGRLTNAGDGLTSITAANTLTNTGGALGGNGDVTVNTPALTNTSGGQIAAGGALTLNTSTGINNRGGALYGARGLTLTQSGA
;
A
#
# COMPACT_ATOMS: atom_id res chain seq x y z
N SER A 1 -24.59 4.32 24.05
CA SER A 1 -24.73 5.76 23.75
C SER A 1 -24.33 6.56 24.97
N GLY A 2 -23.52 7.60 24.78
CA GLY A 2 -23.04 8.47 25.86
C GLY A 2 -22.15 9.57 25.32
N ASN A 3 -21.93 10.63 26.11
CA ASN A 3 -21.05 11.73 25.73
C ASN A 3 -19.60 11.21 25.55
N ALA A 4 -19.11 10.45 26.53
CA ALA A 4 -17.95 9.58 26.38
C ALA A 4 -18.39 8.13 26.60
N THR A 5 -17.90 7.23 25.76
CA THR A 5 -18.13 5.78 25.84
C THR A 5 -16.78 5.11 26.01
N SER A 6 -16.45 4.76 27.26
CA SER A 6 -15.24 4.04 27.62
C SER A 6 -15.60 2.61 28.00
N LEU A 7 -14.98 1.63 27.34
CA LEU A 7 -15.18 0.21 27.60
C LEU A 7 -13.83 -0.46 27.82
N THR A 8 -13.68 -1.10 28.98
CA THR A 8 -12.54 -1.95 29.28
C THR A 8 -13.04 -3.34 29.64
N ALA A 9 -12.59 -4.36 28.91
CA ALA A 9 -13.02 -5.74 29.12
C ALA A 9 -11.88 -6.75 28.90
N ALA A 10 -12.04 -7.97 29.38
CA ALA A 10 -11.15 -9.07 29.03
C ALA A 10 -11.37 -9.48 27.56
N SER A 11 -12.63 -9.58 27.14
CA SER A 11 -13.05 -9.77 25.75
C SER A 11 -14.30 -8.95 25.52
N LEU A 12 -14.49 -8.46 24.31
CA LEU A 12 -15.68 -7.68 23.93
C LEU A 12 -16.33 -8.33 22.70
N ASP A 13 -17.60 -8.70 22.82
CA ASP A 13 -18.40 -9.16 21.69
C ASP A 13 -19.53 -8.16 21.40
N ASN A 14 -19.44 -7.54 20.23
CA ASN A 14 -20.40 -6.62 19.64
C ASN A 14 -20.95 -7.19 18.31
N SER A 15 -20.97 -8.51 18.14
CA SER A 15 -21.51 -9.17 16.95
C SER A 15 -22.96 -8.78 16.73
N SER A 16 -23.29 -8.27 15.54
CA SER A 16 -24.61 -7.70 15.21
C SER A 16 -25.10 -6.59 16.17
N GLY A 17 -24.21 -6.07 17.01
CA GLY A 17 -24.51 -5.09 18.04
C GLY A 17 -24.24 -3.65 17.60
N ARG A 18 -24.38 -2.73 18.55
CA ARG A 18 -24.12 -1.30 18.36
C ARG A 18 -23.43 -0.71 19.59
N ILE A 19 -22.25 -0.12 19.36
CA ILE A 19 -21.54 0.73 20.31
C ILE A 19 -21.44 2.12 19.70
N GLU A 20 -21.85 3.14 20.45
CA GLU A 20 -21.86 4.52 19.95
C GLU A 20 -21.63 5.56 21.06
N GLY A 21 -20.96 6.66 20.71
CA GLY A 21 -20.74 7.81 21.60
C GLY A 21 -20.13 9.02 20.89
N ASN A 22 -19.99 10.17 21.58
CA ASN A 22 -19.26 11.32 21.01
C ASN A 22 -17.74 11.14 21.13
N GLN A 23 -17.28 10.34 22.08
CA GLN A 23 -15.89 9.90 22.22
C GLN A 23 -15.86 8.41 22.52
N LEU A 24 -15.01 7.66 21.83
CA LEU A 24 -14.79 6.23 22.01
C LEU A 24 -13.39 5.97 22.55
N ASP A 25 -13.31 5.24 23.66
CA ASP A 25 -12.08 4.61 24.14
C ASP A 25 -12.40 3.16 24.53
N ILE A 26 -12.11 2.23 23.61
CA ILE A 26 -12.45 0.82 23.72
C ILE A 26 -11.16 0.01 23.83
N ALA A 27 -11.03 -0.76 24.90
CA ALA A 27 -9.90 -1.64 25.16
C ALA A 27 -10.38 -3.03 25.60
N ALA A 28 -9.99 -4.06 24.85
CA ALA A 28 -10.07 -5.45 25.26
C ALA A 28 -8.66 -6.02 25.47
N THR A 29 -8.39 -6.72 26.57
CA THR A 29 -7.08 -7.38 26.77
C THR A 29 -6.93 -8.67 25.96
N GLY A 30 -8.04 -9.27 25.53
CA GLY A 30 -8.14 -10.35 24.56
C GLY A 30 -8.80 -9.87 23.26
N ASP A 31 -9.77 -10.62 22.76
CA ASP A 31 -10.43 -10.34 21.48
C ASP A 31 -11.50 -9.25 21.58
N LEU A 32 -11.64 -8.49 20.50
CA LEU A 32 -12.76 -7.58 20.24
C LEU A 32 -13.46 -8.04 18.96
N VAL A 33 -14.67 -8.57 19.09
CA VAL A 33 -15.48 -9.04 17.97
C VAL A 33 -16.54 -7.99 17.65
N ASN A 34 -16.57 -7.53 16.42
CA ASN A 34 -17.55 -6.59 15.85
C ASN A 34 -18.17 -7.17 14.56
N ARG A 35 -18.32 -8.49 14.48
CA ARG A 35 -18.77 -9.16 13.26
C ARG A 35 -20.21 -8.80 12.92
N GLY A 36 -20.44 -8.17 11.77
CA GLY A 36 -21.76 -7.62 11.40
C GLY A 36 -22.27 -6.53 12.35
N GLY A 37 -21.46 -6.09 13.32
CA GLY A 37 -21.79 -5.07 14.31
C GLY A 37 -21.41 -3.67 13.85
N SER A 38 -21.74 -2.68 14.67
CA SER A 38 -21.39 -1.29 14.45
C SER A 38 -20.73 -0.64 15.67
N ILE A 39 -19.63 0.08 15.43
CA ILE A 39 -18.93 0.93 16.40
C ILE A 39 -18.85 2.34 15.77
N GLN A 40 -19.44 3.34 16.43
CA GLN A 40 -19.59 4.68 15.84
C GLN A 40 -19.20 5.81 16.81
N GLN A 41 -18.30 6.69 16.37
CA GLN A 41 -17.99 7.93 17.07
C GLN A 41 -18.50 9.15 16.30
N PHE A 42 -19.29 9.99 16.97
CA PHE A 42 -19.83 11.23 16.37
C PHE A 42 -18.97 12.47 16.63
N GLY A 43 -18.30 12.56 17.77
CA GLY A 43 -17.48 13.73 18.12
C GLY A 43 -16.09 13.71 17.51
N GLN A 44 -15.39 14.84 17.61
CA GLN A 44 -14.09 15.08 16.98
C GLN A 44 -12.88 14.80 17.90
N ALA A 45 -13.12 14.38 19.14
CA ALA A 45 -12.05 13.91 20.02
C ALA A 45 -11.38 12.65 19.43
N ASP A 46 -10.12 12.39 19.78
CA ASP A 46 -9.43 11.20 19.32
C ASP A 46 -10.13 9.92 19.82
N ALA A 47 -10.11 8.89 18.98
CA ALA A 47 -10.71 7.59 19.26
C ALA A 47 -9.64 6.50 19.40
N GLY A 48 -9.81 5.62 20.39
CA GLY A 48 -9.00 4.41 20.55
C GLY A 48 -9.87 3.16 20.49
N ILE A 49 -9.53 2.19 19.65
CA ILE A 49 -10.15 0.86 19.61
C ILE A 49 -9.03 -0.17 19.58
N LYS A 50 -8.85 -0.89 20.69
CA LYS A 50 -7.69 -1.74 20.92
C LYS A 50 -8.11 -3.12 21.42
N ALA A 51 -7.50 -4.14 20.85
CA ALA A 51 -7.59 -5.53 21.29
C ALA A 51 -6.18 -6.04 21.63
N GLY A 52 -6.04 -6.82 22.70
CA GLY A 52 -4.80 -7.56 22.97
C GLY A 52 -4.69 -8.86 22.16
N GLY A 53 -5.81 -9.35 21.64
CA GLY A 53 -5.92 -10.44 20.67
C GLY A 53 -6.33 -9.93 19.29
N THR A 54 -7.37 -10.53 18.71
CA THR A 54 -7.91 -10.15 17.41
C THR A 54 -8.95 -9.04 17.56
N LEU A 55 -8.81 -7.97 16.77
CA LEU A 55 -9.88 -7.03 16.47
C LEU A 55 -10.59 -7.54 15.20
N ASP A 56 -11.72 -8.21 15.36
CA ASP A 56 -12.51 -8.79 14.26
C ASP A 56 -13.67 -7.85 13.87
N ASN A 57 -13.46 -7.09 12.81
CA ASN A 57 -14.46 -6.25 12.15
C ASN A 57 -15.02 -6.90 10.86
N THR A 58 -14.96 -8.22 10.72
CA THR A 58 -15.46 -8.93 9.54
C THR A 58 -16.94 -8.62 9.29
N ALA A 59 -17.28 -8.17 8.08
CA ALA A 59 -18.62 -7.69 7.71
C ALA A 59 -19.22 -6.61 8.65
N GLY A 60 -18.42 -6.06 9.57
CA GLY A 60 -18.80 -5.05 10.54
C GLY A 60 -18.49 -3.64 10.05
N SER A 61 -18.82 -2.66 10.88
CA SER A 61 -18.53 -1.25 10.63
C SER A 61 -17.92 -0.57 11.85
N ILE A 62 -16.78 0.09 11.63
CA ILE A 62 -16.17 1.06 12.54
C ILE A 62 -16.17 2.39 11.82
N ALA A 63 -16.92 3.38 12.32
CA ALA A 63 -16.98 4.72 11.74
C ALA A 63 -16.63 5.77 12.79
N VAL A 64 -15.59 6.57 12.54
CA VAL A 64 -15.04 7.50 13.53
C VAL A 64 -14.88 8.89 12.95
N ASN A 65 -15.52 9.88 13.58
CA ASN A 65 -15.39 11.30 13.25
C ASN A 65 -14.30 12.04 14.07
N GLY A 66 -13.58 11.31 14.92
CA GLY A 66 -12.47 11.83 15.71
C GLY A 66 -11.37 12.43 14.83
N LYS A 67 -10.58 13.36 15.37
CA LYS A 67 -9.41 13.90 14.65
C LYS A 67 -8.45 12.77 14.29
N ASN A 68 -8.14 11.89 15.24
CA ASN A 68 -7.35 10.68 15.03
C ASN A 68 -8.16 9.43 15.41
N LEU A 69 -7.85 8.31 14.73
CA LEU A 69 -8.31 6.96 15.09
C LEU A 69 -7.11 6.06 15.28
N THR A 70 -7.00 5.44 16.45
CA THR A 70 -6.03 4.35 16.69
C THR A 70 -6.77 3.01 16.70
N LEU A 71 -6.39 2.11 15.80
CA LEU A 71 -6.75 0.70 15.79
C LEU A 71 -5.53 -0.15 16.18
N ALA A 72 -5.66 -0.98 17.20
CA ALA A 72 -4.58 -1.87 17.62
C ALA A 72 -5.07 -3.29 17.90
N GLY A 73 -4.26 -4.28 17.52
CA GLY A 73 -4.52 -5.71 17.72
C GLY A 73 -3.23 -6.52 17.68
N GLN A 74 -3.29 -7.80 18.06
CA GLN A 74 -2.37 -8.77 17.48
C GLN A 74 -2.72 -9.02 16.00
N THR A 75 -4.02 -9.17 15.72
CA THR A 75 -4.56 -9.23 14.36
C THR A 75 -5.69 -8.22 14.23
N ILE A 76 -5.78 -7.55 13.08
CA ILE A 76 -6.93 -6.73 12.69
C ILE A 76 -7.58 -7.44 11.50
N ALA A 77 -8.75 -8.03 11.69
CA ALA A 77 -9.53 -8.65 10.61
C ALA A 77 -10.63 -7.70 10.17
N ASN A 78 -10.58 -7.24 8.92
CA ASN A 78 -11.54 -6.32 8.31
C ASN A 78 -12.12 -6.89 7.02
N ASP A 79 -12.21 -8.22 6.93
CA ASP A 79 -12.66 -8.93 5.73
C ASP A 79 -14.15 -8.66 5.47
N GLY A 80 -14.46 -8.05 4.33
CA GLY A 80 -15.79 -7.52 4.02
C GLY A 80 -16.31 -6.44 4.97
N GLY A 81 -15.46 -5.99 5.91
CA GLY A 81 -15.75 -4.97 6.90
C GLY A 81 -15.45 -3.56 6.42
N LYS A 82 -15.85 -2.58 7.22
CA LYS A 82 -15.58 -1.16 6.97
C LYS A 82 -14.93 -0.51 8.19
N VAL A 83 -13.80 0.13 7.96
CA VAL A 83 -13.17 1.10 8.87
C VAL A 83 -13.13 2.42 8.13
N LEU A 84 -13.95 3.37 8.59
CA LEU A 84 -14.12 4.69 7.98
C LEU A 84 -13.75 5.77 8.99
N HIS A 85 -12.63 6.45 8.75
CA HIS A 85 -12.17 7.58 9.55
C HIS A 85 -12.47 8.89 8.84
N ALA A 86 -13.50 9.61 9.29
CA ALA A 86 -13.93 10.88 8.69
C ALA A 86 -13.04 12.06 9.12
N GLY A 87 -12.21 11.89 10.15
CA GLY A 87 -11.24 12.87 10.62
C GLY A 87 -10.12 13.17 9.63
N THR A 88 -9.59 14.38 9.72
CA THR A 88 -8.49 14.87 8.87
C THR A 88 -7.10 14.68 9.49
N GLY A 89 -7.01 14.12 10.70
CA GLY A 89 -5.75 13.69 11.31
C GLY A 89 -5.34 12.30 10.84
N THR A 90 -4.86 11.46 11.76
CA THR A 90 -4.25 10.18 11.41
C THR A 90 -5.15 9.00 11.77
N LEU A 91 -5.35 8.10 10.81
CA LEU A 91 -5.73 6.71 11.08
C LEU A 91 -4.45 5.89 11.29
N SER A 92 -4.20 5.48 12.53
CA SER A 92 -3.10 4.57 12.89
C SER A 92 -3.64 3.16 13.06
N ALA A 93 -3.13 2.21 12.27
CA ALA A 93 -3.46 0.79 12.39
C ALA A 93 -2.20 0.02 12.77
N THR A 94 -2.22 -0.66 13.91
CA THR A 94 -1.08 -1.46 14.40
C THR A 94 -1.50 -2.89 14.67
N ALA A 95 -0.86 -3.85 14.02
CA ALA A 95 -1.12 -5.27 14.23
C ALA A 95 0.20 -6.06 14.30
N GLN A 96 0.44 -6.78 15.39
CA GLN A 96 1.70 -7.54 15.53
C GLN A 96 1.83 -8.66 14.47
N ASN A 97 0.72 -9.32 14.15
CA ASN A 97 0.68 -10.47 13.25
C ASN A 97 0.21 -10.07 11.85
N ALA A 98 -1.04 -9.62 11.71
CA ALA A 98 -1.60 -9.33 10.40
C ALA A 98 -2.73 -8.29 10.43
N LEU A 99 -2.90 -7.59 9.32
CA LEU A 99 -4.13 -6.90 8.97
C LEU A 99 -4.71 -7.56 7.71
N THR A 100 -5.91 -8.13 7.83
CA THR A 100 -6.66 -8.65 6.68
C THR A 100 -7.75 -7.65 6.32
N ASN A 101 -7.88 -7.34 5.03
CA ASN A 101 -8.82 -6.39 4.48
C ASN A 101 -9.41 -6.94 3.17
N THR A 102 -9.70 -8.23 3.14
CA THR A 102 -10.10 -8.96 1.93
C THR A 102 -11.61 -8.89 1.70
N ASN A 103 -12.11 -9.57 0.65
CA ASN A 103 -13.54 -9.73 0.39
C ASN A 103 -14.32 -8.39 0.32
N GLY A 104 -13.72 -7.35 -0.26
CA GLY A 104 -14.32 -6.01 -0.33
C GLY A 104 -14.16 -5.17 0.94
N GLY A 105 -13.26 -5.57 1.84
CA GLY A 105 -12.90 -4.81 3.04
C GLY A 105 -12.44 -3.38 2.70
N GLN A 106 -12.78 -2.43 3.57
CA GLN A 106 -12.47 -1.01 3.41
C GLN A 106 -11.73 -0.47 4.63
N LEU A 107 -10.54 0.08 4.43
CA LEU A 107 -9.78 0.86 5.41
C LEU A 107 -9.53 2.25 4.83
N GLN A 108 -10.35 3.23 5.21
CA GLN A 108 -10.40 4.54 4.55
C GLN A 108 -10.32 5.69 5.55
N THR A 109 -9.58 6.74 5.19
CA THR A 109 -9.42 7.94 6.01
C THR A 109 -9.45 9.22 5.18
N ASN A 110 -10.12 10.26 5.69
CA ASN A 110 -10.09 11.62 5.13
C ASN A 110 -8.78 12.37 5.45
N GLY A 111 -7.93 11.81 6.31
CA GLY A 111 -6.62 12.34 6.62
C GLY A 111 -5.51 11.42 6.16
N THR A 112 -4.50 11.22 7.01
CA THR A 112 -3.38 10.33 6.73
C THR A 112 -3.64 8.91 7.23
N LEU A 113 -3.02 7.93 6.58
CA LEU A 113 -3.01 6.54 7.01
C LEU A 113 -1.58 6.12 7.37
N THR A 114 -1.45 5.50 8.53
CA THR A 114 -0.22 4.91 9.02
C THR A 114 -0.50 3.48 9.49
N ALA A 115 -0.13 2.48 8.70
CA ALA A 115 -0.29 1.07 9.02
C ALA A 115 1.07 0.41 9.31
N GLN A 116 1.25 -0.10 10.53
CA GLN A 116 2.43 -0.89 10.94
C GLN A 116 1.97 -2.26 11.35
N VAL A 117 2.14 -3.24 10.47
CA VAL A 117 1.55 -4.57 10.64
C VAL A 117 2.58 -5.67 10.41
N GLY A 118 2.32 -6.88 10.91
CA GLY A 118 3.16 -8.03 10.58
C GLY A 118 3.08 -8.34 9.08
N ALA A 119 1.92 -8.78 8.61
CA ALA A 119 1.57 -8.87 7.20
C ALA A 119 0.33 -8.02 6.86
N LEU A 120 0.20 -7.60 5.60
CA LEU A 120 -1.03 -7.01 5.07
C LEU A 120 -1.59 -7.92 3.98
N ASP A 121 -2.85 -8.31 4.10
CA ASP A 121 -3.62 -8.87 3.00
C ASP A 121 -4.78 -7.95 2.61
N ASN A 122 -4.60 -7.22 1.52
CA ASN A 122 -5.58 -6.35 0.89
C ASN A 122 -6.15 -6.97 -0.41
N THR A 123 -6.13 -8.30 -0.53
CA THR A 123 -6.64 -9.00 -1.72
C THR A 123 -8.13 -8.69 -1.93
N ARG A 124 -8.48 -8.09 -3.07
CA ARG A 124 -9.84 -7.61 -3.37
C ARG A 124 -10.37 -6.61 -2.33
N GLY A 125 -9.48 -5.92 -1.62
CA GLY A 125 -9.77 -4.91 -0.62
C GLY A 125 -9.51 -3.49 -1.10
N THR A 126 -9.80 -2.52 -0.24
CA THR A 126 -9.45 -1.10 -0.45
C THR A 126 -8.81 -0.50 0.80
N VAL A 127 -7.63 0.09 0.62
CA VAL A 127 -6.93 0.92 1.60
C VAL A 127 -6.75 2.31 0.98
N SER A 128 -7.27 3.36 1.60
CA SER A 128 -7.21 4.71 1.00
C SER A 128 -7.03 5.81 2.02
N ALA A 129 -6.20 6.80 1.69
CA ALA A 129 -6.02 8.02 2.45
C ALA A 129 -6.15 9.26 1.54
N GLN A 130 -6.90 10.26 1.99
CA GLN A 130 -6.95 11.57 1.33
C GLN A 130 -5.71 12.44 1.62
N GLY A 131 -4.84 12.01 2.53
CA GLY A 131 -3.50 12.54 2.74
C GLY A 131 -2.43 11.53 2.32
N ASP A 132 -1.38 11.42 3.12
CA ASP A 132 -0.35 10.39 2.94
C ASP A 132 -0.86 9.00 3.34
N ALA A 133 -0.51 7.98 2.57
CA ALA A 133 -0.68 6.58 2.95
C ALA A 133 0.68 5.92 3.15
N SER A 134 0.98 5.48 4.37
CA SER A 134 2.18 4.73 4.71
C SER A 134 1.83 3.35 5.25
N VAL A 135 2.27 2.30 4.55
CA VAL A 135 2.10 0.90 4.95
C VAL A 135 3.48 0.29 5.15
N THR A 136 3.76 -0.17 6.36
CA THR A 136 5.00 -0.87 6.71
C THR A 136 4.68 -2.25 7.25
N THR A 137 5.27 -3.28 6.64
CA THR A 137 5.08 -4.70 6.97
C THR A 137 6.40 -5.36 7.38
N THR A 138 6.36 -6.26 8.38
CA THR A 138 7.52 -7.10 8.74
C THR A 138 7.57 -8.42 7.97
N GLY A 139 6.44 -8.84 7.39
CA GLY A 139 6.28 -9.91 6.43
C GLY A 139 5.74 -9.37 5.11
N ASP A 140 4.87 -10.12 4.46
CA ASP A 140 4.40 -9.81 3.11
C ASP A 140 3.29 -8.74 3.07
N LEU A 141 3.24 -8.03 1.94
CA LEU A 141 2.16 -7.13 1.57
C LEU A 141 1.48 -7.66 0.31
N LEU A 142 0.26 -8.15 0.45
CA LEU A 142 -0.56 -8.66 -0.64
C LEU A 142 -1.63 -7.62 -1.01
N ASN A 143 -1.67 -7.23 -2.28
CA ASN A 143 -2.64 -6.31 -2.86
C ASN A 143 -3.26 -6.87 -4.14
N ARG A 144 -3.42 -8.19 -4.23
CA ARG A 144 -3.91 -8.86 -5.45
C ARG A 144 -5.35 -8.46 -5.75
N HIS A 145 -5.59 -7.89 -6.93
CA HIS A 145 -6.90 -7.32 -7.28
C HIS A 145 -7.46 -6.32 -6.24
N GLY A 146 -6.61 -5.78 -5.38
CA GLY A 146 -6.94 -4.79 -4.37
C GLY A 146 -6.55 -3.39 -4.83
N ALA A 147 -6.93 -2.40 -4.03
CA ALA A 147 -6.56 -1.01 -4.23
C ALA A 147 -5.88 -0.45 -2.97
N ILE A 148 -4.71 0.17 -3.15
CA ILE A 148 -4.05 1.02 -2.16
C ILE A 148 -3.87 2.41 -2.78
N TYR A 149 -4.33 3.43 -2.08
CA TYR A 149 -4.27 4.81 -2.54
C TYR A 149 -3.83 5.78 -1.44
N GLY A 150 -2.94 6.69 -1.79
CA GLY A 150 -2.61 7.86 -0.98
C GLY A 150 -2.62 9.11 -1.84
N GLN A 151 -3.48 10.07 -1.55
CA GLN A 151 -3.63 11.28 -2.36
C GLN A 151 -2.33 12.10 -2.43
N THR A 152 -1.71 12.37 -1.28
CA THR A 152 -0.52 13.24 -1.18
C THR A 152 0.77 12.46 -1.45
N SER A 153 0.87 11.24 -0.91
CA SER A 153 1.95 10.31 -1.20
C SER A 153 1.54 8.88 -0.87
N LEU A 154 2.23 7.92 -1.47
CA LEU A 154 2.10 6.50 -1.14
C LEU A 154 3.48 5.93 -0.82
N THR A 155 3.63 5.40 0.39
CA THR A 155 4.80 4.66 0.84
C THR A 155 4.41 3.22 1.19
N LEU A 156 5.00 2.26 0.49
CA LEU A 156 4.85 0.83 0.76
C LEU A 156 6.21 0.25 1.15
N THR A 157 6.37 -0.24 2.36
CA THR A 157 7.60 -0.88 2.82
C THR A 157 7.29 -2.28 3.34
N SER A 158 8.01 -3.28 2.85
CA SER A 158 7.88 -4.66 3.28
C SER A 158 9.24 -5.30 3.51
N ARG A 159 9.39 -5.97 4.66
CA ARG A 159 10.52 -6.87 4.91
C ARG A 159 10.35 -8.26 4.27
N GLY A 160 9.17 -8.54 3.71
CA GLY A 160 8.89 -9.69 2.87
C GLY A 160 8.74 -9.28 1.40
N GLN A 161 7.79 -9.90 0.72
CA GLN A 161 7.42 -9.59 -0.65
C GLN A 161 6.30 -8.54 -0.72
N ILE A 162 6.23 -7.85 -1.85
CA ILE A 162 5.07 -7.04 -2.23
C ILE A 162 4.44 -7.70 -3.45
N ASP A 163 3.20 -8.15 -3.33
CA ASP A 163 2.44 -8.73 -4.44
C ASP A 163 1.27 -7.82 -4.82
N ASN A 164 1.46 -7.06 -5.88
CA ASN A 164 0.47 -6.19 -6.52
C ASN A 164 -0.08 -6.80 -7.83
N ALA A 165 -0.04 -8.12 -7.98
CA ALA A 165 -0.49 -8.78 -9.21
C ALA A 165 -1.99 -8.54 -9.46
N GLY A 166 -2.33 -8.00 -10.64
CA GLY A 166 -3.68 -7.57 -10.99
C GLY A 166 -4.27 -6.50 -10.07
N GLY A 167 -3.47 -5.92 -9.17
CA GLY A 167 -3.84 -4.92 -8.18
C GLY A 167 -3.51 -3.50 -8.60
N SER A 168 -3.85 -2.54 -7.74
CA SER A 168 -3.61 -1.12 -7.93
C SER A 168 -2.98 -0.50 -6.69
N ALA A 169 -1.81 0.11 -6.84
CA ALA A 169 -1.13 0.92 -5.83
C ALA A 169 -0.79 2.27 -6.45
N GLN A 170 -1.52 3.32 -6.08
CA GLN A 170 -1.48 4.61 -6.78
C GLN A 170 -1.43 5.80 -5.84
N THR A 171 -0.88 6.90 -6.33
CA THR A 171 -0.89 8.18 -5.63
C THR A 171 -1.00 9.34 -6.61
N SER A 172 -1.48 10.49 -6.15
CA SER A 172 -1.43 11.76 -6.88
C SER A 172 -0.22 12.63 -6.50
N GLY A 173 0.68 12.13 -5.65
CA GLY A 173 1.97 12.73 -5.39
C GLY A 173 3.09 11.69 -5.47
N ASN A 174 4.00 11.67 -4.49
CA ASN A 174 5.21 10.84 -4.57
C ASN A 174 4.93 9.37 -4.26
N LEU A 175 5.53 8.48 -5.04
CA LEU A 175 5.49 7.04 -4.81
C LEU A 175 6.84 6.56 -4.27
N SER A 176 6.81 5.85 -3.14
CA SER A 176 7.95 5.11 -2.59
C SER A 176 7.53 3.67 -2.33
N THR A 177 8.24 2.69 -2.89
CA THR A 177 7.96 1.27 -2.70
C THR A 177 9.24 0.51 -2.46
N SER A 178 9.32 -0.23 -1.36
CA SER A 178 10.49 -1.02 -0.99
C SER A 178 10.08 -2.40 -0.49
N ALA A 179 10.51 -3.44 -1.20
CA ALA A 179 10.38 -4.83 -0.80
C ALA A 179 11.78 -5.39 -0.50
N ALA A 180 11.98 -6.03 0.65
CA ALA A 180 13.21 -6.79 0.88
C ALA A 180 13.24 -8.09 0.03
N GLY A 181 12.07 -8.63 -0.31
CA GLY A 181 11.88 -9.75 -1.21
C GLY A 181 11.50 -9.33 -2.63
N ALA A 182 10.73 -10.18 -3.32
CA ALA A 182 10.22 -9.88 -4.65
C ALA A 182 9.12 -8.81 -4.61
N LEU A 183 9.08 -7.97 -5.65
CA LEU A 183 7.96 -7.08 -5.96
C LEU A 183 7.32 -7.58 -7.27
N SER A 184 6.12 -8.15 -7.16
CA SER A 184 5.30 -8.50 -8.32
C SER A 184 4.30 -7.40 -8.61
N ASN A 185 4.34 -6.85 -9.82
CA ASN A 185 3.35 -5.95 -10.40
C ASN A 185 2.76 -6.57 -11.68
N ALA A 186 2.71 -7.91 -11.76
CA ALA A 186 2.25 -8.61 -12.95
C ALA A 186 0.77 -8.30 -13.24
N GLY A 187 0.48 -7.73 -14.40
CA GLY A 187 -0.85 -7.23 -14.76
C GLY A 187 -1.40 -6.15 -13.82
N GLY A 188 -0.57 -5.61 -12.93
CA GLY A 188 -0.93 -4.62 -11.91
C GLY A 188 -0.59 -3.20 -12.32
N THR A 189 -0.98 -2.25 -11.47
CA THR A 189 -0.64 -0.83 -11.60
C THR A 189 0.06 -0.35 -10.34
N LEU A 190 1.25 0.22 -10.48
CA LEU A 190 2.04 0.84 -9.42
C LEU A 190 2.51 2.22 -9.91
N THR A 191 1.81 3.30 -9.55
CA THR A 191 1.98 4.59 -10.26
C THR A 191 1.92 5.83 -9.39
N ALA A 192 2.80 6.78 -9.71
CA ALA A 192 2.69 8.17 -9.26
C ALA A 192 2.02 9.00 -10.36
N ASN A 193 0.93 9.68 -10.04
CA ASN A 193 0.10 10.44 -10.99
C ASN A 193 0.16 11.96 -10.76
N GLY A 194 1.07 12.43 -9.91
CA GLY A 194 1.26 13.87 -9.66
C GLY A 194 2.02 14.56 -10.78
N ALA A 195 1.72 15.83 -11.06
CA ALA A 195 2.40 16.57 -12.14
C ALA A 195 3.92 16.71 -11.93
N HIS A 196 4.36 16.74 -10.67
CA HIS A 196 5.77 16.85 -10.27
C HIS A 196 6.20 15.71 -9.35
N SER A 197 5.50 14.57 -9.41
CA SER A 197 5.82 13.44 -8.54
C SER A 197 7.17 12.83 -8.88
N THR A 198 7.78 12.21 -7.87
CA THR A 198 8.84 11.22 -8.04
C THR A 198 8.30 9.82 -7.82
N ALA A 199 9.00 8.83 -8.35
CA ALA A 199 8.74 7.42 -8.07
C ALA A 199 10.04 6.70 -7.74
N THR A 200 10.14 6.11 -6.56
CA THR A 200 11.28 5.30 -6.11
C THR A 200 10.79 3.90 -5.80
N VAL A 201 11.31 2.89 -6.50
CA VAL A 201 10.95 1.49 -6.32
C VAL A 201 12.20 0.66 -6.12
N SER A 202 12.27 -0.11 -5.04
CA SER A 202 13.36 -1.04 -4.75
C SER A 202 12.84 -2.43 -4.36
N ALA A 203 13.44 -3.48 -4.91
CA ALA A 203 13.11 -4.86 -4.58
C ALA A 203 14.33 -5.79 -4.72
N ALA A 204 14.28 -7.01 -4.16
CA ALA A 204 15.25 -8.05 -4.51
C ALA A 204 15.10 -8.47 -5.97
N SER A 205 13.87 -8.74 -6.41
CA SER A 205 13.52 -8.97 -7.81
C SER A 205 12.25 -8.20 -8.13
N LEU A 206 12.15 -7.67 -9.34
CA LEU A 206 10.99 -6.91 -9.79
C LEU A 206 10.40 -7.57 -11.04
N ASP A 207 9.12 -7.92 -10.97
CA ASP A 207 8.33 -8.43 -12.10
C ASP A 207 7.22 -7.43 -12.46
N ASN A 208 7.33 -6.81 -13.63
CA ASN A 208 6.35 -5.91 -14.22
C ASN A 208 5.71 -6.53 -15.48
N THR A 209 5.61 -7.86 -15.55
CA THR A 209 5.03 -8.55 -16.73
C THR A 209 3.58 -8.13 -16.96
N GLY A 210 3.30 -7.55 -18.14
CA GLY A 210 1.99 -6.99 -18.48
C GLY A 210 1.51 -5.88 -17.53
N GLY A 211 2.37 -5.38 -16.64
CA GLY A 211 2.05 -4.39 -15.62
C GLY A 211 2.39 -2.96 -16.04
N ARG A 212 1.98 -2.01 -15.21
CA ARG A 212 2.31 -0.58 -15.36
C ARG A 212 3.02 -0.07 -14.12
N LEU A 213 4.27 0.36 -14.29
CA LEU A 213 5.11 0.99 -13.27
C LEU A 213 5.56 2.37 -13.77
N THR A 214 4.75 3.40 -13.53
CA THR A 214 4.95 4.71 -14.19
C THR A 214 4.87 5.90 -13.26
N ASN A 215 5.65 6.93 -13.57
CA ASN A 215 5.55 8.26 -12.99
C ASN A 215 5.03 9.26 -14.03
N ALA A 216 3.83 9.80 -13.84
CA ALA A 216 3.30 10.86 -14.69
C ALA A 216 3.98 12.22 -14.44
N GLY A 217 4.71 12.35 -13.34
CA GLY A 217 5.45 13.56 -12.99
C GLY A 217 6.75 13.72 -13.77
N ASP A 218 7.23 14.96 -13.81
CA ASP A 218 8.53 15.33 -14.37
C ASP A 218 9.72 15.04 -13.43
N GLY A 219 9.44 14.60 -12.20
CA GLY A 219 10.46 14.18 -11.24
C GLY A 219 11.14 12.86 -11.60
N LEU A 220 12.27 12.60 -10.93
CA LEU A 220 13.06 11.38 -11.12
C LEU A 220 12.21 10.12 -10.87
N THR A 221 12.34 9.15 -11.77
CA THR A 221 11.90 7.78 -11.58
C THR A 221 13.13 6.89 -11.34
N SER A 222 13.25 6.31 -10.15
CA SER A 222 14.37 5.46 -9.76
C SER A 222 13.89 4.04 -9.45
N ILE A 223 14.36 3.07 -10.23
CA ILE A 223 14.00 1.66 -10.09
C ILE A 223 15.26 0.86 -9.79
N THR A 224 15.24 0.08 -8.72
CA THR A 224 16.34 -0.80 -8.32
C THR A 224 15.84 -2.21 -8.06
N ALA A 225 16.36 -3.19 -8.79
CA ALA A 225 16.11 -4.60 -8.53
C ALA A 225 17.43 -5.32 -8.29
N ALA A 226 17.66 -5.82 -7.07
CA ALA A 226 18.96 -6.34 -6.65
C ALA A 226 19.44 -7.57 -7.44
N ASN A 227 18.52 -8.35 -8.01
CA ASN A 227 18.80 -9.57 -8.77
C ASN A 227 18.37 -9.43 -10.24
N THR A 228 17.06 -9.24 -10.46
CA THR A 228 16.47 -9.28 -11.81
C THR A 228 15.32 -8.30 -11.94
N LEU A 229 15.23 -7.65 -13.10
CA LEU A 229 14.06 -6.90 -13.55
C LEU A 229 13.44 -7.55 -14.78
N THR A 230 12.18 -7.93 -14.69
CA THR A 230 11.37 -8.41 -15.81
C THR A 230 10.30 -7.38 -16.16
N ASN A 231 10.25 -6.97 -17.42
CA ASN A 231 9.28 -6.04 -17.99
C ASN A 231 8.72 -6.61 -19.30
N THR A 232 8.23 -7.84 -19.27
CA THR A 232 7.72 -8.53 -20.47
C THR A 232 6.30 -8.03 -20.77
N GLY A 233 6.10 -7.39 -21.92
CA GLY A 233 4.82 -6.78 -22.30
C GLY A 233 4.30 -5.70 -21.33
N GLY A 234 5.14 -5.23 -20.40
CA GLY A 234 4.83 -4.21 -19.41
C GLY A 234 5.30 -2.82 -19.81
N ALA A 235 4.81 -1.81 -19.11
CA ALA A 235 5.26 -0.42 -19.23
C ALA A 235 5.95 0.02 -17.94
N LEU A 236 7.20 0.47 -18.05
CA LEU A 236 8.00 1.00 -16.96
C LEU A 236 8.59 2.35 -17.39
N GLY A 237 8.47 3.39 -16.58
CA GLY A 237 9.05 4.67 -16.97
C GLY A 237 8.49 5.90 -16.27
N GLY A 238 8.80 7.06 -16.81
CA GLY A 238 8.25 8.33 -16.34
C GLY A 238 8.48 9.48 -17.30
N ASN A 239 7.82 10.60 -17.05
CA ASN A 239 7.96 11.81 -17.88
C ASN A 239 9.28 12.56 -17.60
N GLY A 240 9.84 12.40 -16.40
CA GLY A 240 11.18 12.88 -16.05
C GLY A 240 12.31 11.95 -16.52
N ASP A 241 13.48 12.12 -15.88
CA ASP A 241 14.59 11.17 -16.01
C ASP A 241 14.20 9.83 -15.38
N VAL A 242 14.69 8.74 -15.97
CA VAL A 242 14.49 7.38 -15.48
C VAL A 242 15.83 6.71 -15.28
N THR A 243 16.08 6.21 -14.08
CA THR A 243 17.24 5.40 -13.74
C THR A 243 16.78 4.01 -13.35
N VAL A 244 17.36 2.99 -13.99
CA VAL A 244 17.11 1.59 -13.71
C VAL A 244 18.42 0.91 -13.35
N ASN A 245 18.50 0.34 -12.14
CA ASN A 245 19.64 -0.41 -11.65
C ASN A 245 19.24 -1.87 -11.41
N THR A 246 19.84 -2.81 -12.14
CA THR A 246 19.56 -4.24 -11.95
C THR A 246 20.63 -5.10 -12.60
N PRO A 247 21.11 -6.20 -12.00
CA PRO A 247 22.10 -7.05 -12.65
C PRO A 247 21.64 -7.56 -14.02
N ALA A 248 20.43 -8.13 -14.09
CA ALA A 248 19.84 -8.68 -15.31
C ALA A 248 18.51 -8.01 -15.65
N LEU A 249 18.39 -7.54 -16.89
CA LEU A 249 17.17 -6.94 -17.42
C LEU A 249 16.55 -7.80 -18.53
N THR A 250 15.27 -8.14 -18.39
CA THR A 250 14.44 -8.72 -19.46
C THR A 250 13.32 -7.76 -19.83
N ASN A 251 13.43 -7.13 -21.00
CA ASN A 251 12.42 -6.24 -21.58
C ASN A 251 11.98 -6.79 -22.94
N THR A 252 11.00 -7.69 -22.94
CA THR A 252 10.64 -8.46 -24.14
C THR A 252 9.15 -8.41 -24.45
N SER A 253 8.74 -8.99 -25.58
CA SER A 253 7.32 -9.18 -25.94
C SER A 253 6.49 -7.89 -25.90
N GLY A 254 7.02 -6.80 -26.45
CA GLY A 254 6.37 -5.47 -26.44
C GLY A 254 6.62 -4.67 -25.17
N GLY A 255 7.47 -5.13 -24.26
CA GLY A 255 7.88 -4.40 -23.07
C GLY A 255 8.48 -3.03 -23.39
N GLN A 256 8.13 -2.02 -22.60
CA GLN A 256 8.57 -0.63 -22.77
C GLN A 256 9.25 -0.12 -21.50
N ILE A 257 10.48 0.37 -21.65
CA ILE A 257 11.18 1.17 -20.65
C ILE A 257 11.44 2.54 -21.26
N ALA A 258 10.76 3.57 -20.75
CA ALA A 258 10.74 4.88 -21.39
C ALA A 258 10.95 6.04 -20.40
N ALA A 259 11.77 7.01 -20.79
CA ALA A 259 11.94 8.27 -20.10
C ALA A 259 11.54 9.44 -21.01
N GLY A 260 10.71 10.36 -20.51
CA GLY A 260 10.50 11.67 -21.13
C GLY A 260 11.73 12.58 -20.97
N GLY A 261 12.62 12.28 -20.02
CA GLY A 261 13.96 12.83 -19.89
C GLY A 261 15.04 11.89 -20.46
N ALA A 262 16.15 11.76 -19.76
CA ALA A 262 17.19 10.77 -20.05
C ALA A 262 16.85 9.42 -19.43
N LEU A 263 17.13 8.34 -20.16
CA LEU A 263 17.06 6.96 -19.65
C LEU A 263 18.47 6.48 -19.32
N THR A 264 18.73 6.15 -18.05
CA THR A 264 19.97 5.53 -17.60
C THR A 264 19.70 4.09 -17.15
N LEU A 265 20.37 3.14 -17.77
CA LEU A 265 20.27 1.72 -17.48
C LEU A 265 21.62 1.19 -17.01
N ASN A 266 21.68 0.75 -15.76
CA ASN A 266 22.87 0.16 -15.16
C ASN A 266 22.62 -1.32 -14.91
N THR A 267 23.38 -2.16 -15.61
CA THR A 267 23.33 -3.62 -15.49
C THR A 267 24.71 -4.20 -15.23
N SER A 268 24.79 -5.48 -14.89
CA SER A 268 26.07 -6.15 -14.67
C SER A 268 26.18 -7.53 -15.30
N THR A 269 25.06 -8.20 -15.59
CA THR A 269 25.07 -9.57 -16.15
C THR A 269 24.48 -9.62 -17.56
N GLY A 270 23.45 -8.83 -17.87
CA GLY A 270 22.97 -8.75 -19.24
C GLY A 270 21.62 -8.06 -19.43
N ILE A 271 21.32 -7.80 -20.70
CA ILE A 271 20.10 -7.16 -21.15
C ILE A 271 19.51 -7.98 -22.29
N ASN A 272 18.28 -8.42 -22.10
CA ASN A 272 17.46 -9.01 -23.16
C ASN A 272 16.35 -8.03 -23.53
N ASN A 273 16.57 -7.27 -24.60
CA ASN A 273 15.59 -6.33 -25.15
C ASN A 273 14.87 -6.86 -26.41
N ARG A 274 14.77 -8.19 -26.58
CA ARG A 274 14.21 -8.78 -27.80
C ARG A 274 12.71 -8.44 -27.93
N GLY A 275 12.38 -7.66 -28.95
CA GLY A 275 11.00 -7.21 -29.19
C GLY A 275 10.48 -6.23 -28.14
N GLY A 276 11.36 -5.64 -27.33
CA GLY A 276 11.04 -4.55 -26.41
C GLY A 276 11.61 -3.21 -26.87
N ALA A 277 11.22 -2.13 -26.21
CA ALA A 277 11.68 -0.78 -26.45
C ALA A 277 12.39 -0.20 -25.22
N LEU A 278 13.58 0.37 -25.44
CA LEU A 278 14.30 1.21 -24.49
C LEU A 278 14.39 2.61 -25.10
N TYR A 279 13.85 3.61 -24.41
CA TYR A 279 13.73 4.97 -24.97
C TYR A 279 14.01 6.03 -23.91
N GLY A 280 14.85 7.01 -24.25
CA GLY A 280 14.99 8.24 -23.48
C GLY A 280 14.96 9.43 -24.43
N ALA A 281 14.00 10.34 -24.25
CA ALA A 281 13.81 11.46 -25.17
C ALA A 281 15.01 12.42 -25.22
N ARG A 282 15.78 12.51 -24.13
CA ARG A 282 17.02 13.32 -24.05
C ARG A 282 18.31 12.49 -24.15
N GLY A 283 18.19 11.19 -24.35
CA GLY A 283 19.31 10.28 -24.45
C GLY A 283 19.08 8.97 -23.70
N LEU A 284 19.78 7.93 -24.17
CA LEU A 284 19.83 6.62 -23.55
C LEU A 284 21.29 6.32 -23.20
N THR A 285 21.57 6.17 -21.91
CA THR A 285 22.87 5.70 -21.40
C THR A 285 22.72 4.28 -20.92
N LEU A 286 23.56 3.39 -21.44
CA LEU A 286 23.62 2.00 -21.02
C LEU A 286 25.00 1.65 -20.49
N THR A 287 25.05 1.23 -19.24
CA THR A 287 26.26 0.74 -18.58
C THR A 287 26.06 -0.72 -18.21
N GLN A 288 26.93 -1.59 -18.71
CA GLN A 288 27.03 -2.97 -18.23
C GLN A 288 28.38 -3.15 -17.53
N SER A 289 28.40 -3.15 -16.20
CA SER A 289 29.64 -3.38 -15.45
C SER A 289 30.04 -4.85 -15.56
N GLY A 290 31.21 -5.12 -16.14
CA GLY A 290 31.71 -6.48 -16.37
C GLY A 290 31.56 -7.01 -17.80
N ALA A 291 31.11 -6.18 -18.75
CA ALA A 291 31.20 -6.44 -20.19
C ALA A 291 32.59 -6.07 -20.76
#